data_AF-A3V6B2-F1
#
_entry.id   AF-A3V6B2-F1
#
_cell.length_a   1.000
_cell.length_b   1.000
_cell.length_c   1.000
_cell.angle_alpha   90.00
_cell.angle_beta   90.00
_cell.angle_gamma   90.00
#
_symmetry.space_group_name_H-M   'P 1'
#
loop_
_entity.id
_entity.type
_entity.pdbx_description
1 polymer ?
#
loop_
_entity_poly.entity_id
_entity_poly.type
_entity_poly.pdbx_seq_one_letter_code
_entity_poly.pdbx_strand_id
1 'polypeptide(L)'
;MIKQLTMATALVTVLASASFAQTAAESAQFETAIASAEAACASGGTSCAALMEVAIAAIVAAPVPAAARIQLVASAAARVTQSLPASMASNIVAEITAAAGRQATDAANSIVASAPPAEQAAALAAVPAAIERVSTSATNKAAERPEIAAQVASSVIEQIARAPMTAAARIDAVSRAATQVTEALPASASSAVVSASITVVLEAAAAATRSVAAAAPASEAAAVQAAVATGSATIRNAAAGQAARRPDIASTIASVVEVTSPAATGPTNVQGPVSVQAPAASPT
;
A
#
# COMPACT_ATOMS: atom_id res chain seq x y z
N MET A 1 23.33 -49.60 -18.76
CA MET A 1 23.40 -48.35 -17.96
C MET A 1 22.22 -47.41 -18.26
N ILE A 2 20.96 -47.89 -18.26
CA ILE A 2 19.76 -47.07 -18.60
C ILE A 2 18.64 -47.30 -17.56
N LYS A 3 18.98 -47.32 -16.27
CA LYS A 3 17.97 -47.50 -15.19
C LYS A 3 18.09 -46.51 -14.02
N GLN A 4 19.05 -45.58 -14.04
CA GLN A 4 19.23 -44.61 -12.95
C GLN A 4 18.88 -43.15 -13.30
N LEU A 5 18.64 -42.81 -14.57
CA LEU A 5 18.29 -41.43 -14.92
C LEU A 5 16.80 -41.08 -14.74
N THR A 6 15.89 -42.06 -14.63
CA THR A 6 14.45 -41.79 -14.53
C THR A 6 13.95 -41.56 -13.10
N MET A 7 14.72 -41.95 -12.08
CA MET A 7 14.36 -41.69 -10.67
C MET A 7 14.78 -40.30 -10.18
N ALA A 8 15.84 -39.72 -10.74
CA ALA A 8 16.29 -38.39 -10.33
C ALA A 8 15.31 -37.28 -10.77
N THR A 9 14.71 -37.40 -11.95
CA THR A 9 13.75 -36.42 -12.46
C THR A 9 12.36 -36.54 -11.82
N ALA A 10 12.02 -37.72 -11.27
CA ALA A 10 10.79 -37.88 -10.48
C ALA A 10 10.92 -37.30 -9.06
N LEU A 11 12.12 -37.34 -8.47
CA LEU A 11 12.36 -36.77 -7.14
C LEU A 11 12.36 -35.22 -7.16
N VAL A 12 12.90 -34.60 -8.21
CA VAL A 12 12.98 -33.13 -8.31
C VAL A 12 11.59 -32.51 -8.51
N THR A 13 10.67 -33.18 -9.20
CA THR A 13 9.29 -32.70 -9.36
C THR A 13 8.45 -32.91 -8.09
N VAL A 14 8.71 -33.97 -7.31
CA VAL A 14 8.02 -34.21 -6.02
C VAL A 14 8.52 -33.28 -4.91
N LEU A 15 9.78 -32.84 -4.95
CA LEU A 15 10.32 -31.87 -3.99
C LEU A 15 9.97 -30.41 -4.33
N ALA A 16 9.63 -30.10 -5.58
CA ALA A 16 9.08 -28.79 -5.98
C ALA A 16 7.57 -28.66 -5.75
N SER A 17 6.90 -29.78 -5.51
CA SER A 17 5.49 -29.87 -5.13
C SER A 17 5.31 -30.68 -3.85
N ALA A 18 6.10 -30.35 -2.81
CA ALA A 18 5.60 -30.49 -1.45
C ALA A 18 4.39 -29.55 -1.31
N SER A 19 3.29 -30.00 -1.90
CA SER A 19 1.99 -29.39 -1.91
C SER A 19 1.54 -29.28 -0.46
N PHE A 20 1.73 -28.11 0.13
CA PHE A 20 0.89 -27.65 1.21
C PHE A 20 -0.51 -27.47 0.60
N ALA A 21 -1.21 -28.58 0.41
CA ALA A 21 -2.64 -28.55 0.21
C ALA A 21 -3.19 -28.05 1.54
N GLN A 22 -3.49 -26.76 1.60
CA GLN A 22 -4.40 -26.23 2.61
C GLN A 22 -5.57 -27.19 2.66
N THR A 23 -5.75 -27.88 3.79
CA THR A 23 -6.79 -28.90 3.85
C THR A 23 -8.13 -28.20 3.65
N ALA A 24 -9.11 -28.90 3.07
CA ALA A 24 -10.45 -28.35 2.93
C ALA A 24 -11.02 -27.90 4.29
N ALA A 25 -10.59 -28.57 5.37
CA ALA A 25 -10.91 -28.21 6.75
C ALA A 25 -10.28 -26.89 7.20
N GLU A 26 -8.99 -26.65 6.95
CA GLU A 26 -8.32 -25.37 7.27
C GLU A 26 -8.89 -24.22 6.45
N SER A 27 -9.17 -24.46 5.17
CA SER A 27 -9.86 -23.48 4.30
C SER A 27 -11.23 -23.11 4.85
N ALA A 28 -12.03 -24.11 5.27
CA ALA A 28 -13.33 -23.88 5.88
C ALA A 28 -13.24 -23.13 7.22
N GLN A 29 -12.19 -23.37 8.01
CA GLN A 29 -11.96 -22.67 9.27
C GLN A 29 -11.65 -21.19 9.06
N PHE A 30 -10.77 -20.85 8.10
CA PHE A 30 -10.51 -19.42 7.79
C PHE A 30 -11.75 -18.76 7.22
N GLU A 31 -12.48 -19.42 6.30
CA GLU A 31 -13.72 -18.88 5.77
C GLU A 31 -14.78 -18.66 6.85
N THR A 32 -14.86 -19.56 7.85
CA THR A 32 -15.77 -19.40 8.99
C THR A 32 -15.35 -18.22 9.88
N ALA A 33 -14.05 -18.04 10.15
CA ALA A 33 -13.54 -16.92 10.93
C ALA A 33 -13.70 -15.57 10.21
N ILE A 34 -13.51 -15.55 8.89
CA ILE A 34 -13.75 -14.35 8.07
C ILE A 34 -15.24 -14.04 8.02
N ALA A 35 -16.10 -15.05 7.81
CA ALA A 35 -17.56 -14.86 7.80
C ALA A 35 -18.10 -14.38 9.15
N SER A 36 -17.52 -14.83 10.27
CA SER A 36 -17.93 -14.35 11.60
C SER A 36 -17.50 -12.90 11.84
N ALA A 37 -16.29 -12.53 11.40
CA ALA A 37 -15.86 -11.12 11.40
C ALA A 37 -16.77 -10.27 10.51
N GLU A 38 -17.06 -10.71 9.29
CA GLU A 38 -17.97 -10.02 8.36
C GLU A 38 -19.35 -9.81 8.96
N ALA A 39 -19.93 -10.84 9.58
CA ALA A 39 -21.24 -10.77 10.22
C ALA A 39 -21.24 -9.77 11.40
N ALA A 40 -20.17 -9.76 12.21
CA ALA A 40 -20.01 -8.79 13.28
C ALA A 40 -19.89 -7.35 12.76
N CYS A 41 -19.15 -7.15 11.67
CA CYS A 41 -19.02 -5.85 11.01
C CYS A 41 -20.33 -5.41 10.35
N ALA A 42 -21.05 -6.33 9.70
CA ALA A 42 -22.33 -6.09 9.04
C ALA A 42 -23.45 -5.74 10.03
N SER A 43 -23.39 -6.28 11.25
CA SER A 43 -24.35 -5.98 12.32
C SER A 43 -24.06 -4.68 13.07
N GLY A 44 -22.98 -3.96 12.73
CA GLY A 44 -22.61 -2.73 13.43
C GLY A 44 -21.93 -2.98 14.78
N GLY A 45 -21.54 -4.22 15.08
CA GLY A 45 -20.99 -4.60 16.37
C GLY A 45 -19.59 -4.02 16.62
N THR A 46 -19.36 -3.54 17.84
CA THR A 46 -18.04 -3.07 18.32
C THR A 46 -16.99 -4.18 18.33
N SER A 47 -17.40 -5.45 18.22
CA SER A 47 -16.54 -6.63 18.15
C SER A 47 -15.88 -6.85 16.79
N CYS A 48 -16.25 -6.09 15.76
CA CYS A 48 -15.76 -6.27 14.38
C CYS A 48 -14.23 -6.30 14.28
N ALA A 49 -13.55 -5.30 14.85
CA ALA A 49 -12.09 -5.21 14.80
C ALA A 49 -11.40 -6.33 15.58
N ALA A 50 -11.98 -6.76 16.70
CA ALA A 50 -11.45 -7.85 17.52
C ALA A 50 -11.62 -9.22 16.83
N LEU A 51 -12.77 -9.48 16.20
CA LEU A 51 -12.99 -10.73 15.48
C LEU A 51 -12.15 -10.82 14.20
N MET A 52 -11.93 -9.69 13.53
CA MET A 52 -10.97 -9.60 12.43
C MET A 52 -9.55 -9.90 12.90
N GLU A 53 -9.14 -9.39 14.07
CA GLU A 53 -7.83 -9.68 14.64
C GLU A 53 -7.65 -11.18 14.91
N VAL A 54 -8.68 -11.83 15.48
CA VAL A 54 -8.70 -13.28 15.70
C VAL A 54 -8.59 -14.05 14.37
N ALA A 55 -9.33 -13.63 13.34
CA ALA A 55 -9.27 -14.26 12.02
C ALA A 55 -7.88 -14.10 11.38
N ILE A 56 -7.29 -12.91 11.44
CA ILE A 56 -5.94 -12.63 10.93
C ILE A 56 -4.90 -13.44 11.70
N ALA A 57 -4.98 -13.51 13.02
CA ALA A 57 -4.08 -14.31 13.84
C ALA A 57 -4.13 -15.80 13.47
N ALA A 58 -5.33 -16.34 13.21
CA ALA A 58 -5.49 -17.71 12.74
C ALA A 58 -4.84 -17.94 11.37
N ILE A 59 -4.97 -16.99 10.43
CA ILE A 59 -4.31 -17.06 9.12
C ILE A 59 -2.78 -16.97 9.26
N VAL A 60 -2.27 -16.09 10.14
CA VAL A 60 -0.83 -15.94 10.38
C VAL A 60 -0.23 -17.23 10.95
N ALA A 61 -0.93 -17.90 11.86
CA ALA A 61 -0.51 -19.16 12.48
C ALA A 61 -0.69 -20.39 11.57
N ALA A 62 -1.33 -20.24 10.42
CA ALA A 62 -1.64 -21.35 9.52
C ALA A 62 -0.38 -22.01 8.95
N PRO A 63 -0.35 -23.35 8.80
CA PRO A 63 0.75 -24.07 8.16
C PRO A 63 0.66 -24.00 6.62
N VAL A 64 0.44 -22.79 6.08
CA VAL A 64 0.39 -22.53 4.64
C VAL A 64 1.51 -21.57 4.23
N PRO A 65 1.95 -21.58 2.95
CA PRO A 65 3.06 -20.75 2.50
C PRO A 65 2.87 -19.27 2.84
N ALA A 66 3.95 -18.59 3.21
CA ALA A 66 3.94 -17.18 3.61
C ALA A 66 3.25 -16.27 2.59
N ALA A 67 3.51 -16.48 1.30
CA ALA A 67 2.83 -15.76 0.21
C ALA A 67 1.31 -15.95 0.23
N ALA A 68 0.83 -17.16 0.51
CA ALA A 68 -0.59 -17.46 0.60
C ALA A 68 -1.22 -16.81 1.84
N ARG A 69 -0.54 -16.86 3.00
CA ARG A 69 -0.99 -16.16 4.22
C ARG A 69 -1.16 -14.66 3.98
N ILE A 70 -0.20 -14.01 3.33
CA ILE A 70 -0.28 -12.58 2.98
C ILE A 70 -1.51 -12.28 2.12
N GLN A 71 -1.80 -13.12 1.12
CA GLN A 71 -2.97 -12.96 0.27
C GLN A 71 -4.28 -13.19 1.01
N LEU A 72 -4.35 -14.20 1.88
CA LEU A 72 -5.52 -14.51 2.71
C LEU A 72 -5.83 -13.37 3.70
N VAL A 73 -4.80 -12.83 4.38
CA VAL A 73 -4.95 -11.68 5.27
C VAL A 73 -5.51 -10.47 4.52
N ALA A 74 -4.96 -10.15 3.34
CA ALA A 74 -5.45 -9.04 2.54
C ALA A 74 -6.89 -9.26 2.05
N SER A 75 -7.25 -10.49 1.67
CA SER A 75 -8.62 -10.84 1.31
C SER A 75 -9.58 -10.70 2.48
N ALA A 76 -9.20 -11.14 3.69
CA ALA A 76 -10.00 -11.00 4.89
C ALA A 76 -10.27 -9.51 5.22
N ALA A 77 -9.22 -8.69 5.26
CA ALA A 77 -9.34 -7.26 5.54
C ALA A 77 -10.18 -6.53 4.47
N ALA A 78 -10.01 -6.89 3.19
CA ALA A 78 -10.80 -6.32 2.11
C ALA A 78 -12.28 -6.68 2.22
N ARG A 79 -12.61 -7.94 2.52
CA ARG A 79 -14.00 -8.40 2.66
C ARG A 79 -14.68 -7.79 3.88
N VAL A 80 -14.00 -7.72 5.03
CA VAL A 80 -14.50 -7.01 6.22
C VAL A 80 -14.78 -5.54 5.92
N THR A 81 -13.89 -4.87 5.20
CA THR A 81 -14.11 -3.47 4.79
C THR A 81 -15.33 -3.35 3.90
N GLN A 82 -15.54 -4.27 2.96
CA GLN A 82 -16.71 -4.27 2.07
C GLN A 82 -18.03 -4.56 2.79
N SER A 83 -18.01 -5.40 3.82
CA SER A 83 -19.21 -5.79 4.57
C SER A 83 -19.76 -4.70 5.49
N LEU A 84 -19.04 -3.58 5.67
CA LEU A 84 -19.49 -2.46 6.49
C LEU A 84 -20.77 -1.83 5.90
N PRO A 85 -21.87 -1.76 6.67
CA PRO A 85 -23.15 -1.32 6.16
C PRO A 85 -23.20 0.21 5.99
N ALA A 86 -23.98 0.66 5.00
CA ALA A 86 -24.23 2.08 4.74
C ALA A 86 -24.93 2.80 5.92
N SER A 87 -25.64 2.07 6.78
CA SER A 87 -26.27 2.61 7.98
C SER A 87 -25.31 2.87 9.15
N MET A 88 -24.08 2.33 9.11
CA MET A 88 -23.09 2.55 10.17
C MET A 88 -22.63 4.01 10.20
N ALA A 89 -22.34 4.53 11.41
CA ALA A 89 -21.81 5.87 11.57
C ALA A 89 -20.43 6.00 10.88
N SER A 90 -20.21 7.10 10.16
CA SER A 90 -19.04 7.26 9.30
C SER A 90 -17.72 7.19 10.08
N ASN A 91 -17.67 7.72 11.31
CA ASN A 91 -16.49 7.62 12.18
C ASN A 91 -16.13 6.16 12.52
N ILE A 92 -17.13 5.31 12.75
CA ILE A 92 -16.92 3.87 13.02
C ILE A 92 -16.43 3.17 11.75
N VAL A 93 -16.99 3.50 10.58
CA VAL A 93 -16.53 2.96 9.30
C VAL A 93 -15.06 3.32 9.05
N ALA A 94 -14.67 4.57 9.30
CA ALA A 94 -13.29 5.02 9.15
C ALA A 94 -12.35 4.29 10.12
N GLU A 95 -12.76 4.11 11.37
CA GLU A 95 -11.98 3.40 12.39
C GLU A 95 -11.76 1.94 12.02
N ILE A 96 -12.83 1.22 11.63
CA ILE A 96 -12.74 -0.20 11.25
C ILE A 96 -11.92 -0.36 9.96
N THR A 97 -12.15 0.48 8.95
CA THR A 97 -11.38 0.44 7.69
C THR A 97 -9.89 0.68 7.96
N ALA A 98 -9.57 1.64 8.83
CA ALA A 98 -8.21 1.90 9.25
C ALA A 98 -7.62 0.73 10.05
N ALA A 99 -8.39 0.12 10.96
CA ALA A 99 -7.97 -1.06 11.72
C ALA A 99 -7.70 -2.26 10.80
N ALA A 100 -8.56 -2.52 9.82
CA ALA A 100 -8.42 -3.61 8.85
C ALA A 100 -7.11 -3.51 8.09
N GLY A 101 -6.80 -2.33 7.58
CA GLY A 101 -5.56 -2.13 6.88
C GLY A 101 -4.32 -2.21 7.78
N ARG A 102 -4.38 -1.69 9.02
CA ARG A 102 -3.27 -1.78 9.98
C ARG A 102 -2.98 -3.23 10.32
N GLN A 103 -4.01 -3.98 10.73
CA GLN A 103 -3.87 -5.40 11.05
C GLN A 103 -3.34 -6.20 9.86
N ALA A 104 -3.81 -5.92 8.64
CA ALA A 104 -3.30 -6.59 7.44
C ALA A 104 -1.82 -6.30 7.17
N THR A 105 -1.41 -5.04 7.34
CA THR A 105 -0.02 -4.60 7.14
C THR A 105 0.90 -5.18 8.22
N ASP A 106 0.48 -5.15 9.48
CA ASP A 106 1.24 -5.70 10.61
C ASP A 106 1.39 -7.21 10.48
N ALA A 107 0.33 -7.92 10.07
CA ALA A 107 0.39 -9.34 9.77
C ALA A 107 1.30 -9.65 8.58
N ALA A 108 1.24 -8.86 7.50
CA ALA A 108 2.16 -9.02 6.36
C ALA A 108 3.63 -8.83 6.78
N ASN A 109 3.92 -7.81 7.58
CA ASN A 109 5.25 -7.60 8.16
C ASN A 109 5.70 -8.80 9.02
N SER A 110 4.82 -9.29 9.90
CA SER A 110 5.09 -10.46 10.74
C SER A 110 5.34 -11.73 9.92
N ILE A 111 4.53 -11.97 8.88
CA ILE A 111 4.67 -13.12 7.98
C ILE A 111 5.99 -13.04 7.21
N VAL A 112 6.35 -11.87 6.65
CA VAL A 112 7.61 -11.69 5.92
C VAL A 112 8.81 -11.85 6.85
N ALA A 113 8.76 -11.32 8.06
CA ALA A 113 9.84 -11.42 9.04
C ALA A 113 10.04 -12.85 9.55
N SER A 114 8.97 -13.63 9.66
CA SER A 114 9.01 -15.03 10.12
C SER A 114 9.10 -16.05 8.98
N ALA A 115 9.07 -15.61 7.72
CA ALA A 115 9.09 -16.49 6.56
C ALA A 115 10.40 -17.29 6.51
N PRO A 116 10.34 -18.62 6.26
CA PRO A 116 11.53 -19.40 5.98
C PRO A 116 12.31 -18.80 4.81
N PRO A 117 13.66 -18.92 4.78
CA PRO A 117 14.46 -18.38 3.68
C PRO A 117 14.00 -18.83 2.28
N ALA A 118 13.51 -20.07 2.17
CA ALA A 118 12.99 -20.62 0.92
C ALA A 118 11.69 -19.94 0.44
N GLU A 119 10.92 -19.31 1.34
CA GLU A 119 9.65 -18.65 1.02
C GLU A 119 9.76 -17.12 0.97
N GLN A 120 10.86 -16.55 1.46
CA GLN A 120 11.00 -15.11 1.67
C GLN A 120 10.80 -14.29 0.38
N ALA A 121 11.35 -14.75 -0.75
CA ALA A 121 11.17 -14.09 -2.03
C ALA A 121 9.71 -14.10 -2.50
N ALA A 122 9.02 -15.24 -2.34
CA ALA A 122 7.60 -15.35 -2.69
C ALA A 122 6.71 -14.53 -1.76
N ALA A 123 7.04 -14.48 -0.46
CA ALA A 123 6.35 -13.66 0.52
C ALA A 123 6.43 -12.18 0.15
N LEU A 124 7.64 -11.66 -0.09
CA LEU A 124 7.86 -10.26 -0.52
C LEU A 124 7.14 -9.94 -1.83
N ALA A 125 7.16 -10.86 -2.81
CA ALA A 125 6.47 -10.67 -4.09
C ALA A 125 4.93 -10.62 -3.96
N ALA A 126 4.36 -11.22 -2.91
CA ALA A 126 2.92 -11.20 -2.66
C ALA A 126 2.43 -9.88 -2.03
N VAL A 127 3.29 -9.14 -1.34
CA VAL A 127 2.94 -7.93 -0.58
C VAL A 127 2.32 -6.83 -1.47
N PRO A 128 2.86 -6.48 -2.65
CA PRO A 128 2.29 -5.41 -3.48
C PRO A 128 0.82 -5.65 -3.83
N ALA A 129 0.47 -6.86 -4.27
CA ALA A 129 -0.90 -7.21 -4.64
C ALA A 129 -1.83 -7.26 -3.42
N ALA A 130 -1.31 -7.68 -2.26
CA ALA A 130 -2.06 -7.69 -1.00
C ALA A 130 -2.40 -6.26 -0.53
N ILE A 131 -1.41 -5.37 -0.54
CA ILE A 131 -1.59 -3.95 -0.19
C ILE A 131 -2.55 -3.27 -1.17
N GLU A 132 -2.44 -3.54 -2.46
CA GLU A 132 -3.35 -2.99 -3.48
C GLU A 132 -4.79 -3.44 -3.26
N ARG A 133 -5.03 -4.71 -2.89
CA ARG A 133 -6.37 -5.22 -2.57
C ARG A 133 -6.99 -4.49 -1.38
N VAL A 134 -6.24 -4.33 -0.29
CA VAL A 134 -6.70 -3.63 0.93
C VAL A 134 -6.96 -2.16 0.63
N SER A 135 -6.03 -1.49 -0.05
CA SER A 135 -6.11 -0.06 -0.40
C SER A 135 -7.30 0.23 -1.31
N THR A 136 -7.55 -0.64 -2.30
CA THR A 136 -8.70 -0.53 -3.21
C THR A 136 -10.01 -0.69 -2.45
N SER A 137 -10.09 -1.69 -1.55
CA SER A 137 -11.29 -1.91 -0.73
C SER A 137 -11.61 -0.70 0.16
N ALA A 138 -10.58 -0.16 0.83
CA ALA A 138 -10.68 1.04 1.65
C ALA A 138 -11.11 2.26 0.84
N THR A 139 -10.52 2.45 -0.35
CA THR A 139 -10.85 3.57 -1.24
C THR A 139 -12.28 3.48 -1.77
N ASN A 140 -12.73 2.29 -2.15
CA ASN A 140 -14.12 2.08 -2.57
C ASN A 140 -15.09 2.39 -1.43
N LYS A 141 -14.81 1.94 -0.21
CA LYS A 141 -15.64 2.24 0.96
C LYS A 141 -15.61 3.74 1.31
N ALA A 142 -14.49 4.41 1.12
CA ALA A 142 -14.38 5.87 1.24
C ALA A 142 -15.20 6.62 0.17
N ALA A 143 -15.29 6.10 -1.05
CA ALA A 143 -16.09 6.70 -2.12
C ALA A 143 -17.59 6.69 -1.79
N GLU A 144 -18.06 5.67 -1.06
CA GLU A 144 -19.42 5.61 -0.52
C GLU A 144 -19.68 6.70 0.55
N ARG A 145 -18.61 7.26 1.15
CA ARG A 145 -18.67 8.20 2.28
C ARG A 145 -17.59 9.30 2.18
N PRO A 146 -17.82 10.32 1.33
CA PRO A 146 -16.82 11.37 1.07
C PRO A 146 -16.34 12.07 2.34
N GLU A 147 -17.17 12.15 3.39
CA GLU A 147 -16.85 12.79 4.66
C GLU A 147 -15.70 12.12 5.44
N ILE A 148 -15.41 10.84 5.17
CA ILE A 148 -14.28 10.12 5.78
C ILE A 148 -13.16 9.78 4.80
N ALA A 149 -13.27 10.19 3.54
CA ALA A 149 -12.30 9.81 2.50
C ALA A 149 -10.87 10.25 2.85
N ALA A 150 -10.72 11.46 3.38
CA ALA A 150 -9.43 12.00 3.84
C ALA A 150 -8.79 11.14 4.96
N GLN A 151 -9.61 10.71 5.93
CA GLN A 151 -9.15 9.91 7.07
C GLN A 151 -8.74 8.50 6.62
N VAL A 152 -9.55 7.87 5.78
CA VAL A 152 -9.27 6.54 5.22
C VAL A 152 -7.99 6.59 4.37
N ALA A 153 -7.85 7.60 3.51
CA ALA A 153 -6.67 7.76 2.66
C ALA A 153 -5.39 7.95 3.46
N SER A 154 -5.42 8.78 4.50
CA SER A 154 -4.26 8.99 5.39
C SER A 154 -3.82 7.67 6.03
N SER A 155 -4.78 6.88 6.53
CA SER A 155 -4.51 5.56 7.10
C SER A 155 -3.92 4.57 6.08
N VAL A 156 -4.48 4.53 4.86
CA VAL A 156 -3.96 3.68 3.76
C VAL A 156 -2.53 4.08 3.39
N ILE A 157 -2.26 5.39 3.23
CA ILE A 157 -0.93 5.91 2.91
C ILE A 157 0.09 5.55 4.00
N GLU A 158 -0.26 5.72 5.28
CA GLU A 158 0.60 5.34 6.40
C GLU A 158 0.90 3.84 6.44
N GLN A 159 -0.05 2.99 6.04
CA GLN A 159 0.15 1.55 6.00
C GLN A 159 1.05 1.14 4.84
N ILE A 160 0.84 1.71 3.65
CA ILE A 160 1.71 1.48 2.49
C ILE A 160 3.16 1.87 2.83
N ALA A 161 3.36 3.00 3.51
CA ALA A 161 4.69 3.44 3.93
C ALA A 161 5.40 2.46 4.87
N ARG A 162 4.64 1.62 5.60
CA ARG A 162 5.15 0.58 6.52
C ARG A 162 5.19 -0.82 5.91
N ALA A 163 4.71 -1.00 4.68
CA ALA A 163 4.67 -2.32 4.06
C ALA A 163 6.09 -2.87 3.81
N PRO A 164 6.30 -4.21 3.90
CA PRO A 164 7.59 -4.84 3.64
C PRO A 164 7.87 -4.92 2.14
N MET A 165 8.19 -3.77 1.55
CA MET A 165 8.48 -3.56 0.13
C MET A 165 9.70 -2.64 -0.02
N THR A 166 10.28 -2.58 -1.23
CA THR A 166 11.32 -1.59 -1.55
C THR A 166 10.79 -0.17 -1.38
N ALA A 167 11.67 0.78 -1.11
CA ALA A 167 11.29 2.19 -0.94
C ALA A 167 10.61 2.74 -2.21
N ALA A 168 11.13 2.38 -3.40
CA ALA A 168 10.52 2.76 -4.67
C ALA A 168 9.08 2.21 -4.81
N ALA A 169 8.87 0.92 -4.53
CA ALA A 169 7.55 0.31 -4.66
C ALA A 169 6.54 0.86 -3.64
N ARG A 170 6.99 1.26 -2.44
CA ARG A 170 6.15 1.97 -1.47
C ARG A 170 5.73 3.35 -1.99
N ILE A 171 6.64 4.12 -2.58
CA ILE A 171 6.33 5.45 -3.15
C ILE A 171 5.35 5.33 -4.31
N ASP A 172 5.53 4.35 -5.19
CA ASP A 172 4.58 4.07 -6.28
C ASP A 172 3.20 3.69 -5.74
N ALA A 173 3.14 2.86 -4.71
CA ALA A 173 1.89 2.47 -4.07
C ALA A 173 1.20 3.64 -3.35
N VAL A 174 1.94 4.50 -2.64
CA VAL A 174 1.40 5.73 -2.03
C VAL A 174 0.79 6.62 -3.11
N SER A 175 1.48 6.78 -4.23
CA SER A 175 1.02 7.63 -5.34
C SER A 175 -0.24 7.08 -6.01
N ARG A 176 -0.32 5.76 -6.19
CA ARG A 176 -1.53 5.08 -6.67
C ARG A 176 -2.70 5.25 -5.70
N ALA A 177 -2.49 5.05 -4.40
CA ALA A 177 -3.56 5.20 -3.40
C ALA A 177 -4.08 6.65 -3.33
N ALA A 178 -3.18 7.64 -3.33
CA ALA A 178 -3.55 9.05 -3.36
C ALA A 178 -4.36 9.41 -4.62
N THR A 179 -3.96 8.87 -5.77
CA THR A 179 -4.65 9.04 -7.05
C THR A 179 -6.04 8.41 -7.00
N GLN A 180 -6.14 7.15 -6.58
CA GLN A 180 -7.41 6.42 -6.49
C GLN A 180 -8.42 7.15 -5.61
N VAL A 181 -8.02 7.63 -4.42
CA VAL A 181 -8.92 8.40 -3.56
C VAL A 181 -9.33 9.71 -4.21
N THR A 182 -8.37 10.45 -4.80
CA THR A 182 -8.65 11.71 -5.48
C THR A 182 -9.65 11.53 -6.62
N GLU A 183 -9.52 10.47 -7.40
CA GLU A 183 -10.42 10.16 -8.53
C GLU A 183 -11.77 9.62 -8.08
N ALA A 184 -11.82 8.89 -6.96
CA ALA A 184 -13.02 8.27 -6.42
C ALA A 184 -13.98 9.25 -5.70
N LEU A 185 -13.54 10.48 -5.43
CA LEU A 185 -14.41 11.51 -4.85
C LEU A 185 -15.63 11.77 -5.76
N PRO A 186 -16.87 11.57 -5.27
CA PRO A 186 -18.05 11.60 -6.11
C PRO A 186 -18.48 13.02 -6.46
N ALA A 187 -19.13 13.17 -7.61
CA ALA A 187 -19.68 14.45 -8.06
C ALA A 187 -20.83 14.98 -7.20
N SER A 188 -21.37 14.18 -6.27
CA SER A 188 -22.35 14.61 -5.27
C SER A 188 -21.72 15.25 -4.02
N ALA A 189 -20.42 15.05 -3.78
CA ALA A 189 -19.74 15.66 -2.65
C ALA A 189 -19.64 17.19 -2.81
N SER A 190 -19.79 17.90 -1.70
CA SER A 190 -19.65 19.36 -1.67
C SER A 190 -18.21 19.79 -1.97
N SER A 191 -18.03 20.95 -2.57
CA SER A 191 -16.70 21.48 -2.91
C SER A 191 -15.81 21.67 -1.68
N ALA A 192 -16.40 21.96 -0.51
CA ALA A 192 -15.67 22.03 0.76
C ALA A 192 -15.10 20.66 1.17
N VAL A 193 -15.88 19.58 1.05
CA VAL A 193 -15.42 18.22 1.36
C VAL A 193 -14.36 17.76 0.35
N VAL A 194 -14.57 18.03 -0.94
CA VAL A 194 -13.62 17.67 -2.00
C VAL A 194 -12.29 18.40 -1.81
N SER A 195 -12.31 19.72 -1.63
CA SER A 195 -11.08 20.50 -1.43
C SER A 195 -10.34 20.07 -0.15
N ALA A 196 -11.03 19.91 0.97
CA ALA A 196 -10.42 19.43 2.21
C ALA A 196 -9.81 18.02 2.05
N SER A 197 -10.52 17.12 1.37
CA SER A 197 -10.03 15.75 1.15
C SER A 197 -8.79 15.72 0.27
N ILE A 198 -8.79 16.46 -0.85
CA ILE A 198 -7.63 16.56 -1.74
C ILE A 198 -6.43 17.14 -0.97
N THR A 199 -6.63 18.20 -0.17
CA THR A 199 -5.55 18.77 0.65
C THR A 199 -4.90 17.74 1.56
N VAL A 200 -5.72 17.05 2.37
CA VAL A 200 -5.21 16.05 3.31
C VAL A 200 -4.51 14.90 2.59
N VAL A 201 -5.09 14.41 1.49
CA VAL A 201 -4.50 13.31 0.69
C VAL A 201 -3.14 13.70 0.11
N LEU A 202 -3.03 14.90 -0.46
CA LEU A 202 -1.79 15.40 -1.05
C LEU A 202 -0.71 15.63 0.01
N GLU A 203 -1.06 16.20 1.16
CA GLU A 203 -0.14 16.41 2.27
C GLU A 203 0.35 15.08 2.85
N ALA A 204 -0.56 14.11 3.07
CA ALA A 204 -0.22 12.78 3.55
C ALA A 204 0.70 12.04 2.57
N ALA A 205 0.39 12.08 1.26
CA ALA A 205 1.19 11.44 0.22
C ALA A 205 2.59 12.07 0.13
N ALA A 206 2.69 13.40 0.19
CA ALA A 206 3.96 14.11 0.18
C ALA A 206 4.79 13.84 1.44
N ALA A 207 4.17 13.77 2.61
CA ALA A 207 4.85 13.43 3.87
C ALA A 207 5.37 11.99 3.87
N ALA A 208 4.53 11.03 3.48
CA ALA A 208 4.92 9.62 3.37
C ALA A 208 6.03 9.41 2.34
N THR A 209 5.92 10.03 1.17
CA THR A 209 6.94 9.96 0.11
C THR A 209 8.28 10.50 0.60
N ARG A 210 8.30 11.66 1.27
CA ARG A 210 9.52 12.22 1.86
C ARG A 210 10.14 11.31 2.92
N SER A 211 9.30 10.76 3.81
CA SER A 211 9.75 9.84 4.86
C SER A 211 10.37 8.56 4.29
N VAL A 212 9.68 7.93 3.32
CA VAL A 212 10.17 6.71 2.66
C VAL A 212 11.44 6.97 1.85
N ALA A 213 11.51 8.09 1.12
CA ALA A 213 12.70 8.45 0.36
C ALA A 213 13.91 8.75 1.26
N ALA A 214 13.71 9.42 2.40
CA ALA A 214 14.77 9.73 3.35
C ALA A 214 15.32 8.47 4.05
N ALA A 215 14.47 7.46 4.26
CA ALA A 215 14.86 6.18 4.88
C ALA A 215 15.39 5.15 3.85
N ALA A 216 15.39 5.48 2.56
CA ALA A 216 15.76 4.53 1.51
C ALA A 216 17.27 4.22 1.53
N PRO A 217 17.68 2.96 1.32
CA PRO A 217 19.09 2.62 1.18
C PRO A 217 19.67 3.25 -0.10
N ALA A 218 20.96 3.60 -0.08
CA ALA A 218 21.62 4.23 -1.22
C ALA A 218 21.55 3.39 -2.52
N SER A 219 21.49 2.05 -2.39
CA SER A 219 21.30 1.12 -3.51
C SER A 219 19.98 1.31 -4.26
N GLU A 220 18.97 1.92 -3.64
CA GLU A 220 17.66 2.20 -4.23
C GLU A 220 17.49 3.65 -4.69
N ALA A 221 18.48 4.53 -4.49
CA ALA A 221 18.33 5.97 -4.67
C ALA A 221 17.80 6.37 -6.07
N ALA A 222 18.31 5.76 -7.14
CA ALA A 222 17.86 6.04 -8.50
C ALA A 222 16.40 5.60 -8.74
N ALA A 223 16.03 4.41 -8.23
CA ALA A 223 14.67 3.90 -8.35
C ALA A 223 13.68 4.74 -7.52
N VAL A 224 14.09 5.17 -6.33
CA VAL A 224 13.32 6.06 -5.45
C VAL A 224 13.10 7.42 -6.13
N GLN A 225 14.14 8.03 -6.70
CA GLN A 225 13.99 9.31 -7.42
C GLN A 225 13.04 9.19 -8.62
N ALA A 226 13.12 8.10 -9.38
CA ALA A 226 12.20 7.83 -10.49
C ALA A 226 10.75 7.64 -10.02
N ALA A 227 10.54 6.91 -8.91
CA ALA A 227 9.24 6.71 -8.29
C ALA A 227 8.65 8.02 -7.76
N VAL A 228 9.45 8.88 -7.11
CA VAL A 228 9.03 10.21 -6.64
C VAL A 228 8.58 11.08 -7.81
N ALA A 229 9.37 11.14 -8.89
CA ALA A 229 9.04 11.94 -10.06
C ALA A 229 7.74 11.45 -10.72
N THR A 230 7.64 10.14 -10.99
CA THR A 230 6.46 9.51 -11.60
C THR A 230 5.21 9.68 -10.73
N GLY A 231 5.36 9.44 -9.43
CA GLY A 231 4.30 9.57 -8.44
C GLY A 231 3.75 11.00 -8.35
N SER A 232 4.64 11.99 -8.24
CA SER A 232 4.25 13.41 -8.20
C SER A 232 3.50 13.86 -9.46
N ALA A 233 3.91 13.40 -10.64
CA ALA A 233 3.22 13.69 -11.90
C ALA A 233 1.83 13.04 -11.94
N THR A 234 1.72 11.80 -11.48
CA THR A 234 0.44 11.05 -11.47
C THR A 234 -0.57 11.73 -10.54
N ILE A 235 -0.15 12.05 -9.32
CA ILE A 235 -0.98 12.74 -8.32
C ILE A 235 -1.42 14.12 -8.84
N ARG A 236 -0.50 14.88 -9.44
CA ARG A 236 -0.81 16.19 -10.05
C ARG A 236 -1.87 16.08 -11.15
N ASN A 237 -1.77 15.07 -12.02
CA ASN A 237 -2.74 14.85 -13.09
C ASN A 237 -4.13 14.50 -12.53
N ALA A 238 -4.19 13.68 -11.48
CA ALA A 238 -5.44 13.34 -10.81
C ALA A 238 -6.11 14.57 -10.16
N ALA A 239 -5.31 15.39 -9.45
CA ALA A 239 -5.78 16.64 -8.85
C ALA A 239 -6.26 17.64 -9.93
N ALA A 240 -5.53 17.77 -11.05
CA ALA A 240 -5.95 18.60 -12.17
C ALA A 240 -7.27 18.10 -12.80
N GLY A 241 -7.46 16.78 -12.89
CA GLY A 241 -8.72 16.17 -13.32
C GLY A 241 -9.90 16.56 -12.42
N GLN A 242 -9.70 16.60 -11.11
CA GLN A 242 -10.71 17.08 -10.16
C GLN A 242 -10.96 18.59 -10.28
N ALA A 243 -9.91 19.39 -10.40
CA ALA A 243 -10.01 20.84 -10.62
C ALA A 243 -10.81 21.18 -11.89
N ALA A 244 -10.61 20.43 -12.98
CA ALA A 244 -11.36 20.61 -14.22
C ALA A 244 -12.86 20.32 -14.08
N ARG A 245 -13.22 19.36 -13.21
CA ARG A 245 -14.63 19.03 -12.89
C ARG A 245 -15.27 19.99 -11.90
N ARG A 246 -14.44 20.81 -11.22
CA ARG A 246 -14.82 21.70 -10.11
C ARG A 246 -14.13 23.06 -10.23
N PRO A 247 -14.56 23.91 -11.20
CA PRO A 247 -13.92 25.20 -11.44
C PRO A 247 -13.93 26.13 -10.22
N ASP A 248 -14.92 25.97 -9.34
CA ASP A 248 -15.11 26.76 -8.12
C ASP A 248 -14.03 26.55 -7.05
N ILE A 249 -13.33 25.41 -7.07
CA ILE A 249 -12.21 25.09 -6.15
C ILE A 249 -10.88 24.83 -6.88
N ALA A 250 -10.83 25.07 -8.19
CA ALA A 250 -9.66 24.76 -9.01
C ALA A 250 -8.40 25.51 -8.55
N SER A 251 -8.52 26.78 -8.16
CA SER A 251 -7.39 27.56 -7.63
C SER A 251 -6.85 27.00 -6.32
N THR A 252 -7.74 26.56 -5.43
CA THR A 252 -7.35 25.93 -4.16
C THR A 252 -6.59 24.63 -4.40
N ILE A 253 -7.09 23.76 -5.29
CA ILE A 253 -6.42 22.51 -5.65
C ILE A 253 -5.04 22.80 -6.26
N ALA A 254 -4.94 23.78 -7.17
CA ALA A 254 -3.68 24.16 -7.78
C ALA A 254 -2.63 24.61 -6.74
N SER A 255 -3.02 25.47 -5.80
CA SER A 255 -2.13 25.94 -4.73
C SER A 255 -1.61 24.79 -3.85
N VAL A 256 -2.47 23.83 -3.51
CA VAL A 256 -2.07 22.66 -2.70
C VAL A 256 -1.09 21.78 -3.48
N VAL A 257 -1.34 21.53 -4.77
CA VAL A 257 -0.44 20.76 -5.64
C VAL A 257 0.94 21.42 -5.74
N GLU A 258 0.99 22.75 -5.80
CA GLU A 258 2.25 23.50 -5.82
C GLU A 258 3.04 23.31 -4.53
N VAL A 259 2.38 23.47 -3.37
CA VAL A 259 3.00 23.34 -2.03
C VAL A 259 3.47 21.92 -1.74
N THR A 260 2.77 20.91 -2.25
CA THR A 260 3.05 19.48 -1.99
C THR A 260 3.97 18.84 -3.02
N SER A 261 4.27 19.53 -4.12
CA SER A 261 5.18 19.03 -5.14
C SER A 261 6.61 18.96 -4.58
N PRO A 262 7.35 17.85 -4.80
CA PRO A 262 8.76 17.82 -4.48
C PRO A 262 9.47 18.94 -5.26
N ALA A 263 10.33 19.69 -4.58
CA ALA A 263 11.13 20.74 -5.21
C ALA A 263 11.80 20.14 -6.44
N ALA A 264 11.62 20.78 -7.60
CA ALA A 264 12.30 20.37 -8.82
C ALA A 264 13.79 20.36 -8.51
N THR A 265 14.39 19.18 -8.41
CA THR A 265 15.84 19.05 -8.47
C THR A 265 16.20 19.42 -9.90
N GLY A 266 16.41 20.73 -10.13
CA GLY A 266 17.21 21.19 -11.24
C GLY A 266 18.53 20.42 -11.21
N PRO A 267 19.16 20.16 -12.37
CA PRO A 267 20.40 19.44 -12.42
C PRO A 267 21.36 20.11 -11.44
N THR A 268 21.74 19.40 -10.38
CA THR A 268 22.89 19.78 -9.59
C THR A 268 24.03 19.75 -10.58
N ASN A 269 24.38 20.93 -11.09
CA ASN A 269 25.68 21.20 -11.64
C ASN A 269 26.65 20.73 -10.56
N VAL A 270 27.16 19.52 -10.74
CA VAL A 270 28.42 19.12 -10.14
C VAL A 270 29.37 20.18 -10.65
N GLN A 271 29.67 21.17 -9.81
CA GLN A 271 30.80 22.05 -10.05
C GLN A 271 31.97 21.11 -10.27
N GLY A 272 32.43 21.05 -11.53
CA GLY A 272 33.60 20.28 -11.90
C GLY A 272 34.75 20.66 -10.96
N PRO A 273 35.72 19.75 -10.76
CA PRO A 273 36.89 20.07 -9.96
C PRO A 273 37.47 21.38 -10.48
N VAL A 274 37.50 22.39 -9.60
CA VAL A 274 38.20 23.65 -9.84
C VAL A 274 39.62 23.26 -10.22
N SER A 275 39.95 23.41 -11.49
CA SER A 275 41.32 23.24 -11.96
C SER A 275 42.13 24.36 -11.33
N VAL A 276 42.81 24.05 -10.23
CA VAL A 276 43.82 24.94 -9.65
C VAL A 276 44.95 24.98 -10.67
N GLN A 277 44.98 26.08 -11.41
CA GLN A 277 46.02 26.39 -12.37
C GLN A 277 47.33 26.57 -11.59
N ALA A 278 48.23 25.60 -11.67
CA ALA A 278 49.57 25.71 -11.11
C ALA A 278 50.32 26.85 -11.83
N PRO A 279 50.94 27.81 -11.10
CA PRO A 279 51.74 28.83 -11.73
C PRO A 279 52.99 28.20 -12.35
N ALA A 280 53.28 28.61 -13.59
CA ALA A 280 54.42 28.15 -14.37
C ALA A 280 55.74 28.40 -13.62
N ALA A 281 56.54 27.35 -13.46
CA ALA A 281 57.92 27.47 -13.06
C ALA A 281 58.69 28.27 -14.13
N SER A 282 59.28 29.40 -13.74
CA SER A 282 60.25 30.10 -14.57
C SER A 282 61.59 29.38 -14.52
N PRO A 283 62.32 29.26 -15.64
CA PRO A 283 63.60 28.55 -15.66
C PRO A 283 64.74 29.47 -15.23
N THR A 284 65.53 29.01 -14.27
CA THR A 284 66.95 29.37 -14.06
C THR A 284 67.67 28.19 -13.47
#